data_AF-A0A7J8QY57-F1
#
_entry.id   AF-A0A7J8QY57-F1
#
_cell.length_a   1.000
_cell.length_b   1.000
_cell.length_c   1.000
_cell.angle_alpha   90.00
_cell.angle_beta   90.00
_cell.angle_gamma   90.00
#
_symmetry.space_group_name_H-M   'P 1'
#
loop_
_entity.id
_entity.type
_entity.pdbx_description
1 polymer ?
#
loop_
_entity_poly.entity_id
_entity_poly.type
_entity_poly.pdbx_seq_one_letter_code
_entity_poly.pdbx_strand_id
1 'polypeptide(L)'
;MHLSRIFNLSDYVSFLAPLHLRGYARRIKKASSDLHEFFDKMINEYQQGTNMDEQKPYTGFFQVMVSLLGTPMNRNDEDQPYIIGRENIKAIMVDMVAASFDTTSTVIEWTFTELLKHPRVMVALQKELESV
;
A
#
# COMPACT_ATOMS: atom_id res chain seq x y z
N MET A 1 -10.69 -0.30 -0.99
CA MET A 1 -10.30 0.38 -2.24
C MET A 1 -11.31 0.09 -3.37
N HIS A 2 -12.60 0.38 -3.17
CA HIS A 2 -13.58 0.20 -4.25
C HIS A 2 -13.30 1.13 -5.46
N LEU A 3 -12.46 2.15 -5.25
CA LEU A 3 -12.09 3.11 -6.26
C LEU A 3 -11.24 2.47 -7.37
N SER A 4 -10.18 1.71 -7.06
CA SER A 4 -9.29 1.09 -8.06
C SER A 4 -9.96 0.04 -8.96
N ARG A 5 -11.15 -0.42 -8.58
CA ARG A 5 -11.93 -1.46 -9.29
C ARG A 5 -12.95 -0.91 -10.28
N ILE A 6 -13.04 0.41 -10.42
CA ILE A 6 -14.03 1.01 -11.30
C ILE A 6 -13.53 0.91 -12.74
N PHE A 7 -14.28 0.20 -13.58
CA PHE A 7 -14.10 0.20 -15.03
C PHE A 7 -14.09 1.64 -15.54
N ASN A 8 -12.93 2.10 -16.00
CA ASN A 8 -12.81 3.42 -16.57
C ASN A 8 -13.19 3.38 -18.05
N LEU A 9 -14.45 3.74 -18.35
CA LEU A 9 -14.96 3.78 -19.71
C LEU A 9 -14.16 4.76 -20.61
N SER A 10 -13.45 5.73 -20.01
CA SER A 10 -12.57 6.66 -20.76
C SER A 10 -11.36 5.99 -21.38
N ASP A 11 -10.91 4.87 -20.82
CA ASP A 11 -9.74 4.12 -21.34
C ASP A 11 -10.09 3.41 -22.65
N TYR A 12 -11.39 3.21 -22.91
CA TYR A 12 -11.93 2.62 -24.14
C TYR A 12 -12.60 3.65 -25.06
N VAL A 13 -13.15 4.74 -24.50
CA VAL A 13 -13.93 5.75 -25.24
C VAL A 13 -13.51 7.16 -24.84
N SER A 14 -12.54 7.71 -25.57
CA SER A 14 -11.86 8.97 -25.23
C SER A 14 -12.80 10.20 -25.14
N PHE A 15 -13.94 10.21 -25.84
CA PHE A 15 -14.88 11.35 -25.82
C PHE A 15 -15.73 11.42 -24.54
N LEU A 16 -15.83 10.34 -23.75
CA LEU A 16 -16.55 10.30 -22.47
C LEU A 16 -15.64 10.61 -21.25
N ALA A 17 -14.33 10.76 -21.48
CA ALA A 17 -13.34 11.09 -20.46
C ALA A 17 -13.70 12.29 -19.56
N PRO A 18 -14.30 13.39 -20.08
CA PRO A 18 -14.62 14.55 -19.24
C PRO A 18 -15.79 14.32 -18.26
N LEU A 19 -16.70 13.36 -18.56
CA LEU A 19 -18.01 13.25 -17.91
C LEU A 19 -18.04 12.32 -16.69
N HIS A 20 -17.16 11.31 -16.60
CA HIS A 20 -17.19 10.32 -15.51
C HIS A 20 -16.06 10.42 -14.48
N LEU A 21 -15.00 11.19 -14.73
CA LEU A 21 -13.81 11.17 -13.86
C LEU A 21 -13.76 12.25 -12.79
N ARG A 22 -14.55 13.33 -12.89
CA ARG A 22 -14.33 14.52 -12.05
C ARG A 22 -14.61 14.28 -10.55
N GLY A 23 -15.61 13.49 -10.20
CA GLY A 23 -15.91 13.14 -8.80
C GLY A 23 -14.96 12.09 -8.23
N TYR A 24 -14.57 11.13 -9.07
CA TYR A 24 -13.70 10.01 -8.73
C TYR A 24 -12.24 10.44 -8.53
N ALA A 25 -11.71 11.21 -9.48
CA ALA A 25 -10.37 11.78 -9.41
C ALA A 25 -10.18 12.65 -8.16
N ARG A 26 -11.22 13.39 -7.73
CA ARG A 26 -11.21 14.13 -6.46
C ARG A 26 -11.07 13.20 -5.25
N ARG A 27 -11.77 12.06 -5.24
CA ARG A 27 -11.71 11.08 -4.14
C ARG A 27 -10.35 10.39 -4.08
N ILE A 28 -9.80 9.93 -5.22
CA ILE A 28 -8.44 9.37 -5.25
C ILE A 28 -7.44 10.42 -4.79
N LYS A 29 -7.52 11.65 -5.30
CA LYS A 29 -6.59 12.72 -4.93
C LYS A 29 -6.64 12.99 -3.42
N LYS A 30 -7.83 13.00 -2.82
CA LYS A 30 -7.98 13.14 -1.38
C LYS A 30 -7.34 11.96 -0.63
N ALA A 31 -7.68 10.72 -0.98
CA ALA A 31 -7.10 9.54 -0.34
C ALA A 31 -5.57 9.47 -0.49
N SER A 32 -5.05 9.84 -1.66
CA SER A 32 -3.61 9.95 -1.92
C SER A 32 -2.96 11.02 -1.06
N SER A 33 -3.63 12.16 -0.84
CA SER A 33 -3.15 13.22 0.04
C SER A 33 -3.09 12.75 1.49
N ASP A 34 -4.14 12.05 1.96
CA ASP A 34 -4.22 11.53 3.32
C ASP A 34 -3.11 10.49 3.57
N LEU A 35 -2.86 9.59 2.61
CA LEU A 35 -1.75 8.63 2.67
C LEU A 35 -0.38 9.31 2.66
N HIS A 36 -0.21 10.35 1.84
CA HIS A 36 1.04 11.10 1.78
C HIS A 36 1.34 11.79 3.11
N GLU A 37 0.35 12.44 3.71
CA GLU A 37 0.48 13.07 5.03
C GLU A 37 0.79 12.03 6.12
N PHE A 38 0.14 10.87 6.07
CA PHE A 38 0.40 9.77 7.00
C PHE A 38 1.86 9.28 6.92
N PHE A 39 2.36 8.99 5.71
CA PHE A 39 3.74 8.56 5.55
C PHE A 39 4.74 9.66 5.87
N ASP A 40 4.42 10.92 5.60
CA ASP A 40 5.26 12.03 6.00
C ASP A 40 5.42 12.13 7.52
N LYS A 41 4.33 11.93 8.28
CA LYS A 41 4.38 11.87 9.75
C LYS A 41 5.24 10.69 10.22
N MET A 42 5.02 9.49 9.69
CA MET A 42 5.82 8.32 10.08
C MET A 42 7.31 8.50 9.79
N ILE A 43 7.67 9.05 8.63
CA ILE A 43 9.07 9.31 8.28
C ILE A 43 9.68 10.32 9.25
N ASN A 44 8.95 11.40 9.57
CA ASN A 44 9.43 12.42 10.51
C ASN A 44 9.61 11.85 11.92
N GLU A 45 8.66 11.06 12.41
CA GLU A 45 8.76 10.39 13.72
C GLU A 45 9.97 9.45 13.78
N TYR A 46 10.22 8.70 12.71
CA TYR A 46 11.41 7.84 12.61
C TYR A 46 12.71 8.66 12.64
N GLN A 47 12.80 9.73 11.85
CA GLN A 47 13.98 10.60 11.83
C GLN A 47 14.22 11.30 13.18
N GLN A 48 13.16 11.70 13.89
CA GLN A 48 13.24 12.36 15.20
C GLN A 48 13.56 11.38 16.34
N GLY A 49 13.03 10.15 16.28
CA GLY A 49 13.30 9.08 17.25
C GLY A 49 14.66 8.41 17.10
N THR A 50 15.39 8.68 16.01
CA THR A 50 16.76 8.20 15.76
C THR A 50 17.83 9.18 16.30
N ASN A 51 17.45 10.09 17.20
CA ASN A 51 18.40 10.93 17.92
C ASN A 51 19.07 10.13 19.05
N MET A 52 20.27 9.65 18.76
CA MET A 52 21.36 9.24 19.66
C MET A 52 21.14 7.98 20.52
N ASP A 53 22.07 7.01 20.37
CA ASP A 53 22.37 5.86 21.24
C ASP A 53 21.65 4.51 21.14
N GLU A 54 20.57 4.32 20.38
CA GLU A 54 20.00 2.97 20.20
C GLU A 54 19.98 2.53 18.73
N GLN A 55 20.99 1.75 18.33
CA GLN A 55 20.90 0.87 17.16
C GLN A 55 19.84 -0.20 17.44
N LYS A 56 18.56 0.16 17.36
CA LYS A 56 17.48 -0.82 17.33
C LYS A 56 17.62 -1.64 16.05
N PRO A 57 17.64 -2.98 16.13
CA PRO A 57 17.63 -3.81 14.93
C PRO A 57 16.41 -3.43 14.08
N TYR A 58 16.58 -3.36 12.76
CA TYR A 58 15.49 -3.07 11.83
C TYR A 58 14.34 -4.06 12.08
N THR A 59 13.24 -3.57 12.67
CA THR A 59 12.12 -4.39 13.11
C THR A 59 11.03 -4.55 12.04
N GLY A 60 11.12 -3.81 10.92
CA GLY A 60 10.12 -3.92 9.86
C GLY A 60 10.49 -3.22 8.54
N PHE A 61 9.71 -3.53 7.51
CA PHE A 61 9.88 -3.03 6.13
C PHE A 61 9.99 -1.50 6.07
N PHE A 62 9.15 -0.79 6.82
CA PHE A 62 9.17 0.68 6.89
C PHE A 62 10.54 1.22 7.31
N GLN A 63 11.14 0.65 8.36
CA GLN A 63 12.42 1.12 8.90
C GLN A 63 13.56 0.86 7.90
N VAL A 64 13.52 -0.28 7.19
CA VAL A 64 14.45 -0.57 6.10
C VAL A 64 14.30 0.48 5.00
N MET A 65 13.08 0.81 4.57
CA MET A 65 12.87 1.82 3.54
C MET A 65 13.40 3.20 3.95
N VAL A 66 13.13 3.65 5.18
CA VAL A 66 13.65 4.93 5.66
C VAL A 66 15.18 4.92 5.82
N SER A 67 15.79 3.78 6.15
CA SER A 67 17.25 3.65 6.22
C SER A 67 17.96 3.83 4.88
N LEU A 68 17.26 3.61 3.77
CA LEU A 68 17.76 3.82 2.41
C LEU A 68 17.66 5.28 1.97
N LEU A 69 16.97 6.14 2.73
CA LEU A 69 16.81 7.55 2.40
C LEU A 69 18.18 8.24 2.31
N GLY A 70 18.44 8.92 1.20
CA GLY A 70 19.72 9.59 0.96
C GLY A 70 20.87 8.68 0.55
N THR A 71 20.62 7.37 0.39
CA THR A 71 21.63 6.43 -0.12
C THR A 71 21.58 6.35 -1.65
N PRO A 72 22.72 6.07 -2.31
CA PRO A 72 22.73 5.84 -3.76
C PRO A 72 22.00 4.54 -4.07
N MET A 73 21.10 4.59 -5.05
CA MET A 73 20.31 3.43 -5.49
C MET A 73 21.20 2.33 -6.08
N ASN A 74 22.26 2.71 -6.77
CA ASN A 74 23.32 1.83 -7.20
C ASN A 74 24.65 2.32 -6.60
N ARG A 75 25.28 1.48 -5.77
CA ARG A 75 26.56 1.82 -5.12
C ARG A 75 27.76 1.80 -6.06
N ASN A 76 27.60 1.20 -7.24
CA ASN A 76 28.65 1.05 -8.23
C ASN A 76 28.58 2.12 -9.34
N ASP A 77 27.66 3.08 -9.22
CA ASP A 77 27.47 4.16 -10.19
C ASP A 77 28.21 5.41 -9.68
N GLU A 78 29.46 5.58 -10.12
CA GLU A 78 30.36 6.63 -9.64
C GLU A 78 30.13 7.97 -10.32
N ASP A 79 29.58 7.98 -11.54
CA ASP A 79 29.50 9.19 -12.37
C ASP A 79 28.30 10.07 -12.01
N GLN A 80 27.12 9.49 -11.78
CA GLN A 80 25.90 10.19 -11.38
C GLN A 80 24.97 9.28 -10.54
N PRO A 81 25.28 9.03 -9.25
CA PRO A 81 24.46 8.16 -8.43
C PRO A 81 23.06 8.75 -8.21
N TYR A 82 22.03 8.02 -8.65
CA TYR A 82 20.65 8.36 -8.33
C TYR A 82 20.40 8.16 -6.83
N ILE A 83 20.12 9.25 -6.11
CA ILE A 83 19.89 9.22 -4.67
C ILE A 83 18.42 8.88 -4.39
N ILE A 84 18.20 7.91 -3.51
CA ILE A 84 16.86 7.54 -3.07
C ILE A 84 16.28 8.70 -2.24
N GLY A 85 15.28 9.36 -2.81
CA GLY A 85 14.58 10.46 -2.19
C GLY A 85 13.39 10.02 -1.34
N ARG A 86 12.86 10.99 -0.58
CA ARG A 86 11.67 10.81 0.25
C ARG A 86 10.45 10.39 -0.57
N GLU A 87 10.31 10.96 -1.77
CA GLU A 87 9.21 10.64 -2.69
C GLU A 87 9.28 9.20 -3.21
N ASN A 88 10.48 8.67 -3.47
CA ASN A 88 10.66 7.27 -3.87
C ASN A 88 10.17 6.32 -2.78
N ILE A 89 10.59 6.59 -1.54
CA ILE A 89 10.21 5.79 -0.38
C ILE A 89 8.69 5.85 -0.12
N LYS A 90 8.07 7.04 -0.20
CA LYS A 90 6.61 7.18 -0.08
C LYS A 90 5.85 6.45 -1.20
N ALA A 91 6.33 6.53 -2.44
CA ALA A 91 5.70 5.86 -3.56
C ALA A 91 5.67 4.33 -3.37
N ILE A 92 6.79 3.73 -2.98
CA ILE A 92 6.89 2.29 -2.71
C ILE A 92 5.95 1.88 -1.57
N MET A 93 5.87 2.68 -0.50
CA MET A 93 4.96 2.39 0.61
C MET A 93 3.48 2.45 0.22
N VAL A 94 3.10 3.46 -0.56
CA VAL A 94 1.72 3.57 -1.08
C VAL A 94 1.38 2.36 -1.94
N ASP A 95 2.28 1.94 -2.83
CA ASP A 95 2.07 0.80 -3.70
C ASP A 95 1.89 -0.51 -2.91
N MET A 96 2.75 -0.74 -1.90
CA MET A 96 2.66 -1.92 -1.04
C MET A 96 1.32 -2.00 -0.27
N VAL A 97 0.88 -0.88 0.31
CA VAL A 97 -0.41 -0.83 1.04
C VAL A 97 -1.58 -1.00 0.09
N ALA A 98 -1.51 -0.40 -1.10
CA ALA A 98 -2.58 -0.49 -2.08
C ALA A 98 -2.75 -1.92 -2.61
N ALA A 99 -1.65 -2.56 -2.99
CA ALA A 99 -1.65 -3.91 -3.53
C ALA A 99 -2.11 -4.95 -2.50
N SER A 100 -1.67 -4.82 -1.25
CA SER A 100 -2.02 -5.77 -0.18
C SER A 100 -3.49 -5.68 0.23
N PHE A 101 -4.05 -4.47 0.31
CA PHE A 101 -5.41 -4.28 0.80
C PHE A 101 -6.46 -4.78 -0.19
N ASP A 102 -6.34 -4.43 -1.49
CA ASP A 102 -7.37 -4.81 -2.47
C ASP A 102 -7.42 -6.33 -2.69
N THR A 103 -6.24 -6.97 -2.81
CA THR A 103 -6.14 -8.41 -3.05
C THR A 103 -6.62 -9.22 -1.84
N THR A 104 -6.11 -8.92 -0.64
CA THR A 104 -6.46 -9.67 0.57
C THR A 104 -7.93 -9.50 0.95
N SER A 105 -8.46 -8.27 0.89
CA SER A 105 -9.88 -8.02 1.16
C SER A 105 -10.78 -8.83 0.22
N THR A 106 -10.36 -8.96 -1.04
CA THR A 106 -11.11 -9.71 -2.06
C THR A 106 -11.08 -11.20 -1.79
N VAL A 107 -9.90 -11.75 -1.48
CA VAL A 107 -9.77 -13.16 -1.13
C VAL A 107 -10.64 -13.50 0.07
N ILE A 108 -10.62 -12.65 1.11
CA ILE A 108 -11.47 -12.81 2.30
C ILE A 108 -12.95 -12.77 1.92
N GLU A 109 -13.37 -11.76 1.15
CA GLU A 109 -14.77 -11.61 0.72
C GLU A 109 -15.27 -12.84 -0.05
N TRP A 110 -14.47 -13.34 -1.02
CA TRP A 110 -14.80 -14.55 -1.77
C TRP A 110 -14.79 -15.79 -0.89
N THR A 111 -13.81 -15.93 -0.01
CA THR A 111 -13.69 -17.08 0.90
C THR A 111 -14.94 -17.18 1.78
N PHE A 112 -15.35 -16.10 2.44
CA PHE A 112 -16.57 -16.10 3.26
C PHE A 112 -17.83 -16.29 2.43
N THR A 113 -17.90 -15.68 1.25
CA THR A 113 -19.01 -15.89 0.31
C THR A 113 -19.16 -17.38 -0.04
N GLU A 114 -18.06 -18.06 -0.33
CA GLU A 114 -18.06 -19.46 -0.71
C GLU A 114 -18.36 -20.39 0.48
N LEU A 115 -17.81 -20.09 1.66
CA LEU A 115 -18.11 -20.83 2.89
C LEU A 115 -19.60 -20.74 3.24
N LEU A 116 -20.23 -19.57 3.09
CA LEU A 116 -21.66 -19.39 3.34
C LEU A 116 -22.53 -20.17 2.35
N LYS A 117 -22.09 -20.31 1.09
CA LYS A 117 -22.77 -21.14 0.08
C LYS A 117 -22.59 -22.64 0.31
N HIS A 118 -21.54 -23.04 1.02
CA HIS A 118 -21.21 -24.44 1.31
C HIS A 118 -21.17 -24.73 2.82
N PRO A 119 -22.35 -24.82 3.50
CA PRO A 119 -22.43 -25.01 4.95
C PRO A 119 -21.68 -26.24 5.47
N ARG A 120 -21.60 -27.32 4.70
CA ARG A 120 -20.85 -28.53 5.07
C ARG A 120 -19.35 -28.23 5.27
N VAL A 121 -18.77 -27.41 4.40
CA VAL A 121 -17.36 -26.99 4.48
C VAL A 121 -17.16 -26.01 5.63
N MET A 122 -18.09 -25.06 5.83
CA MET A 122 -18.06 -24.13 6.96
C MET A 122 -18.04 -24.85 8.32
N VAL A 123 -18.91 -25.85 8.52
CA VAL A 123 -18.93 -26.64 9.76
C VAL A 123 -17.64 -27.43 9.96
N ALA A 124 -17.03 -27.94 8.89
CA ALA A 124 -15.75 -28.63 8.98
C ALA A 124 -14.62 -27.68 9.40
N LEU A 125 -14.55 -26.48 8.79
CA LEU A 125 -13.57 -25.44 9.13
C LEU A 125 -13.72 -24.98 10.59
N GLN A 126 -14.95 -24.78 11.07
CA GLN A 126 -15.20 -24.40 12.48
C GLN A 126 -14.70 -25.46 13.45
N LYS A 127 -14.98 -26.74 13.16
CA LYS A 127 -14.47 -27.85 13.99
C LYS A 127 -12.94 -27.93 13.98
N GLU A 128 -12.31 -27.68 12.83
CA GLU A 128 -10.85 -27.63 12.73
C GLU A 128 -10.27 -26.52 13.62
N LEU A 129 -10.84 -25.31 13.56
CA LEU A 129 -10.45 -24.19 14.43
C LEU A 129 -10.66 -24.46 15.92
N GLU A 130 -11.72 -25.19 16.31
CA GLU A 130 -11.99 -25.57 17.71
C GLU A 130 -11.03 -26.65 18.24
N SER A 131 -10.35 -27.36 17.34
CA SER A 131 -9.42 -28.45 17.67
C SER A 131 -7.96 -28.05 17.77
N VAL A 132 -7.64 -26.77 17.53
CA VAL A 132 -6.31 -26.17 17.64
C VAL A 132 -6.22 -25.38 18.94
#